data_AF-A0AAW1S7Z2-F1
#
_entry.id   AF-A0AAW1S7Z2-F1
#
_cell.length_a   1.000
_cell.length_b   1.000
_cell.length_c   1.000
_cell.angle_alpha   90.00
_cell.angle_beta   90.00
_cell.angle_gamma   90.00
#
_symmetry.space_group_name_H-M   'P 1'
#
loop_
_entity.id
_entity.type
_entity.pdbx_description
1 polymer ?
#
loop_
_entity_poly.entity_id
_entity_poly.type
_entity_poly.pdbx_seq_one_letter_code
_entity_poly.pdbx_strand_id
1 'polypeptide(L)'
;MLIRSLQSATLATTSKRSVGPRTTVCCTRLPSRRRPPACQAAGASRRYAVVGAGFAGAAAAWHLMEQSSRLGPTEIHLYDVAGLAGGASGAAAGLLHPFSPTGKVLWKGEEAMQAALQLVAAAEAAASRAGCQDLFVWRQSMVRLAATAKQSRQFEKACKQLQQQRQAGATCRVGGKCSRIAYPRWPCAPSIQVHQGCLGGD
;
A
#
# COMPACT_ATOMS: atom_id res chain seq x y z
N MET A 1 -25.82 -7.52 -17.13
CA MET A 1 -26.92 -6.61 -16.78
C MET A 1 -27.71 -7.24 -15.63
N LEU A 2 -27.38 -6.89 -14.39
CA LEU A 2 -28.22 -7.11 -13.21
C LEU A 2 -27.63 -6.27 -12.07
N ILE A 3 -28.38 -5.24 -11.70
CA ILE A 3 -28.06 -4.25 -10.67
C ILE A 3 -28.74 -4.71 -9.38
N ARG A 4 -27.99 -4.81 -8.28
CA ARG A 4 -28.44 -4.75 -6.88
C ARG A 4 -27.43 -3.83 -6.20
N SER A 5 -27.68 -2.56 -5.88
CA SER A 5 -28.72 -1.93 -5.06
C SER A 5 -28.82 -2.49 -3.64
N LEU A 6 -28.74 -1.57 -2.66
CA LEU A 6 -28.78 -1.68 -1.19
C LEU A 6 -27.42 -1.94 -0.54
N GLN A 7 -26.96 -1.23 0.50
CA GLN A 7 -27.53 -0.18 1.35
C GLN A 7 -26.37 0.48 2.12
N SER A 8 -26.46 1.80 2.29
CA SER A 8 -25.54 2.62 3.08
C SER A 8 -25.62 2.27 4.58
N ALA A 9 -24.47 2.12 5.23
CA ALA A 9 -24.36 2.09 6.68
C ALA A 9 -23.94 3.47 7.20
N THR A 10 -24.93 4.22 7.68
CA THR A 10 -24.77 5.43 8.49
C THR A 10 -24.42 5.04 9.92
N LEU A 11 -23.28 5.51 10.44
CA LEU A 11 -23.01 5.55 11.87
C LEU A 11 -23.08 7.00 12.36
N ALA A 12 -24.02 7.20 13.28
CA ALA A 12 -24.39 8.47 13.88
C ALA A 12 -23.27 9.01 14.78
N THR A 13 -23.04 10.32 14.71
CA THR A 13 -22.45 11.08 15.82
C THR A 13 -23.44 12.15 16.26
N THR A 14 -23.85 12.03 17.51
CA THR A 14 -24.63 13.02 18.25
C THR A 14 -23.76 14.23 18.54
N SER A 15 -24.23 15.44 18.18
CA SER A 15 -23.84 16.63 18.94
C SER A 15 -24.86 17.74 18.78
N LYS A 16 -25.58 17.99 19.86
CA LYS A 16 -26.41 19.19 20.07
C LYS A 16 -25.51 20.43 19.99
N ARG A 17 -25.90 21.43 19.19
CA ARG A 17 -25.81 22.82 19.64
C ARG A 17 -26.70 23.76 18.84
N SER A 18 -27.37 24.57 19.64
CA SER A 18 -28.28 25.67 19.36
C SER A 18 -27.70 26.72 18.40
N VAL A 19 -28.57 27.19 17.51
CA VAL A 19 -28.41 28.40 16.72
C VAL A 19 -28.52 29.63 17.64
N GLY A 20 -27.54 30.53 17.57
CA GLY A 20 -27.56 31.88 18.13
C GLY A 20 -26.86 32.84 17.16
N PRO A 21 -27.23 34.13 17.13
CA PRO A 21 -27.09 34.96 15.92
C PRO A 21 -25.76 35.71 15.81
N ARG A 22 -25.55 36.21 14.58
CA ARG A 22 -24.46 37.03 14.07
C ARG A 22 -24.06 38.18 15.00
N THR A 23 -22.76 38.34 15.22
CA THR A 23 -22.13 39.63 15.50
C THR A 23 -20.80 39.75 14.75
N THR A 24 -20.62 40.97 14.26
CA THR A 24 -19.65 41.51 13.31
C THR A 24 -18.25 41.73 13.94
N VAL A 25 -17.26 41.99 13.07
CA VAL A 25 -15.95 42.63 13.33
C VAL A 25 -14.91 41.65 13.93
N CYS A 26 -13.67 41.54 13.45
CA CYS A 26 -12.71 42.56 13.04
C CYS A 26 -11.65 41.97 12.10
N CYS A 27 -11.33 42.66 11.00
CA CYS A 27 -10.05 42.49 10.34
C CYS A 27 -8.93 42.96 11.28
N THR A 28 -8.28 42.04 11.98
CA THR A 28 -7.01 42.30 12.65
C THR A 28 -5.95 41.31 12.17
N ARG A 29 -4.91 41.88 11.57
CA ARG A 29 -3.53 41.41 11.38
C ARG A 29 -3.27 39.94 11.70
N LEU A 30 -2.76 39.24 10.68
CA LEU A 30 -1.96 38.01 10.79
C LEU A 30 -1.06 38.06 12.05
N PRO A 31 -1.32 37.24 13.08
CA PRO A 31 -0.32 37.02 14.09
C PRO A 31 0.78 36.17 13.45
N SER A 32 1.94 36.81 13.32
CA SER A 32 3.27 36.19 13.33
C SER A 32 3.22 34.79 13.96
N ARG A 33 3.79 33.81 13.24
CA ARG A 33 4.03 32.43 13.68
C ARG A 33 4.70 32.43 15.06
N ARG A 34 3.90 32.47 16.13
CA ARG A 34 4.37 32.16 17.48
C ARG A 34 4.53 30.66 17.55
N ARG A 35 5.77 30.22 17.30
CA ARG A 35 6.25 28.89 17.65
C ARG A 35 6.00 28.70 19.15
N PRO A 36 5.19 27.72 19.59
CA PRO A 36 4.98 27.50 21.01
C PRO A 36 6.31 27.11 21.69
N PRO A 37 6.48 27.47 22.98
CA PRO A 37 7.72 27.26 23.71
C PRO A 37 8.02 25.77 23.86
N ALA A 38 9.31 25.44 23.68
CA ALA A 38 9.84 24.09 23.64
C ALA A 38 9.82 23.43 25.03
N CYS A 39 9.05 22.35 25.17
CA CYS A 39 9.22 21.37 26.25
C CYS A 39 8.90 19.96 25.70
N GLN A 40 9.88 19.37 25.01
CA GLN A 40 10.23 17.94 24.99
C GLN A 40 11.10 17.69 23.76
N ALA A 41 12.42 17.74 23.95
CA ALA A 41 13.36 17.09 23.05
C ALA A 41 13.29 15.56 23.27
N ALA A 42 12.11 14.97 23.01
CA ALA A 42 12.00 13.56 22.69
C ALA A 42 12.29 13.45 21.19
N GLY A 43 13.23 12.59 20.78
CA GLY A 43 13.78 12.56 19.43
C GLY A 43 12.72 12.80 18.35
N ALA A 44 12.93 13.84 17.52
CA ALA A 44 11.93 14.31 16.57
C ALA A 44 11.40 13.15 15.72
N SER A 45 10.10 12.85 15.82
CA SER A 45 9.48 11.83 15.00
C SER A 45 9.61 12.21 13.53
N ARG A 46 10.03 11.26 12.69
CA ARG A 46 10.09 11.51 11.25
C ARG A 46 8.68 11.51 10.70
N ARG A 47 8.35 12.51 9.89
CA ARG A 47 7.02 12.67 9.28
C ARG A 47 7.13 12.50 7.78
N TYR A 48 6.32 11.60 7.22
CA TYR A 48 6.22 11.37 5.79
C TYR A 48 4.80 11.69 5.31
N ALA A 49 4.71 12.49 4.26
CA ALA A 49 3.47 12.70 3.52
C ALA A 49 3.55 11.92 2.20
N VAL A 50 2.64 10.98 2.00
CA VAL A 50 2.51 10.21 0.76
C VAL A 50 1.29 10.74 0.01
N VAL A 51 1.51 11.25 -1.20
CA VAL A 51 0.44 11.75 -2.06
C VAL A 51 0.05 10.66 -3.05
N GLY A 52 -1.21 10.25 -3.00
CA GLY A 52 -1.80 9.12 -3.70
C GLY A 52 -1.98 7.90 -2.78
N ALA A 53 -3.21 7.43 -2.65
CA ALA A 53 -3.61 6.26 -1.87
C ALA A 53 -3.98 5.06 -2.75
N GLY A 54 -3.34 4.92 -3.91
CA GLY A 54 -3.35 3.71 -4.72
C GLY A 54 -2.32 2.67 -4.26
N PHE A 55 -2.06 1.65 -5.09
CA PHE A 55 -1.10 0.58 -4.75
C PHE A 55 0.31 1.12 -4.48
N ALA A 56 0.79 2.08 -5.27
CA ALA A 56 2.13 2.64 -5.10
C ALA A 56 2.28 3.38 -3.76
N GLY A 57 1.28 4.19 -3.38
CA GLY A 57 1.29 4.91 -2.11
C GLY A 57 1.16 4.00 -0.91
N ALA A 58 0.28 2.99 -0.98
CA ALA A 58 0.16 1.98 0.06
C ALA A 58 1.46 1.17 0.24
N ALA A 59 2.09 0.76 -0.86
CA ALA A 59 3.38 0.06 -0.82
C ALA A 59 4.50 0.94 -0.25
N ALA A 60 4.57 2.21 -0.65
CA ALA A 60 5.55 3.16 -0.10
C ALA A 60 5.36 3.35 1.41
N ALA A 61 4.13 3.56 1.87
CA ALA A 61 3.81 3.66 3.29
C ALA A 61 4.18 2.39 4.05
N TRP A 62 3.88 1.21 3.47
CA TRP A 62 4.26 -0.08 4.06
C TRP A 62 5.78 -0.20 4.27
N HIS A 63 6.58 0.08 3.25
CA HIS A 63 8.03 0.01 3.37
C HIS A 63 8.62 1.09 4.27
N LEU A 64 8.04 2.29 4.31
CA LEU A 64 8.42 3.32 5.27
C LEU A 64 8.15 2.89 6.71
N MET A 65 7.00 2.23 6.95
CA MET A 65 6.72 1.62 8.25
C MET A 65 7.79 0.59 8.56
N GLU A 66 8.09 -0.34 7.66
CA GLU A 66 9.13 -1.37 7.84
C GLU A 66 10.45 -0.80 8.37
N GLN A 67 10.88 0.32 7.79
CA GLN A 67 12.11 1.01 8.18
C GLN A 67 11.98 1.81 9.49
N SER A 68 10.78 2.20 9.90
CA SER A 68 10.55 2.95 11.15
C SER A 68 11.03 2.18 12.39
N SER A 69 10.91 0.84 12.38
CA SER A 69 11.44 -0.02 13.45
C SER A 69 12.95 0.15 13.69
N ARG A 70 13.70 0.59 12.66
CA ARG A 70 15.15 0.83 12.72
C ARG A 70 15.50 2.29 12.93
N LEU A 71 14.64 3.19 12.46
CA LEU A 71 14.91 4.62 12.39
C LEU A 71 14.31 5.40 13.56
N GLY A 72 13.35 4.83 14.30
CA GLY A 72 12.67 5.47 15.43
C GLY A 72 11.23 5.90 15.09
N PRO A 73 10.55 6.62 16.00
CA PRO A 73 9.14 7.00 15.85
C PRO A 73 8.87 7.70 14.51
N THR A 74 7.92 7.16 13.74
CA THR A 74 7.60 7.64 12.39
C THR A 74 6.10 7.82 12.25
N GLU A 75 5.71 8.97 11.72
CA GLU A 75 4.33 9.35 11.44
C GLU A 75 4.14 9.41 9.91
N ILE A 76 3.11 8.72 9.40
CA ILE A 76 2.86 8.63 7.96
C ILE A 76 1.44 9.11 7.68
N HIS A 77 1.34 10.11 6.82
CA HIS A 77 0.07 10.65 6.35
C HIS A 77 -0.13 10.30 4.88
N LEU A 78 -1.26 9.66 4.56
CA LEU A 78 -1.68 9.36 3.19
C LEU A 78 -2.70 10.40 2.74
N TYR A 79 -2.44 11.08 1.63
CA TYR A 79 -3.33 12.07 1.04
C TYR A 79 -3.82 11.58 -0.32
N ASP A 80 -5.12 11.55 -0.54
CA ASP A 80 -5.69 11.25 -1.86
C ASP A 80 -6.96 12.06 -2.10
N VAL A 81 -7.12 12.56 -3.33
CA VAL A 81 -8.26 13.39 -3.74
C VAL A 81 -9.52 12.56 -4.00
N ALA A 82 -9.36 11.35 -4.52
CA ALA A 82 -10.45 10.42 -4.85
C ALA A 82 -10.70 9.41 -3.72
N GLY A 83 -9.81 9.35 -2.73
CA GLY A 83 -9.89 8.41 -1.61
C GLY A 83 -9.04 7.16 -1.82
N LEU A 84 -9.14 6.22 -0.87
CA LEU A 84 -8.39 4.97 -0.93
C LEU A 84 -8.73 4.21 -2.22
N ALA A 85 -7.69 3.92 -3.02
CA ALA A 85 -7.81 3.27 -4.32
C ALA A 85 -8.81 3.91 -5.30
N GLY A 86 -9.18 5.19 -5.15
CA GLY A 86 -10.18 5.85 -6.01
C GLY A 86 -9.74 6.08 -7.47
N GLY A 87 -8.46 5.88 -7.79
CA GLY A 87 -7.91 6.01 -9.14
C GLY A 87 -7.79 4.69 -9.90
N ALA A 88 -6.82 4.64 -10.84
CA ALA A 88 -6.56 3.46 -11.67
C ALA A 88 -6.30 2.16 -10.86
N SER A 89 -5.78 2.29 -9.63
CA SER A 89 -5.57 1.14 -8.75
C SER A 89 -6.86 0.42 -8.35
N GLY A 90 -7.95 1.13 -8.08
CA GLY A 90 -9.25 0.51 -7.78
C GLY A 90 -10.03 0.08 -9.03
N ALA A 91 -9.74 0.69 -10.18
CA ALA A 91 -10.32 0.29 -11.47
C ALA A 91 -9.63 -0.94 -12.10
N ALA A 92 -8.46 -1.34 -11.59
CA ALA A 92 -7.70 -2.44 -12.14
C ALA A 92 -8.35 -3.80 -11.85
N ALA A 93 -8.22 -4.75 -12.79
CA ALA A 93 -8.74 -6.12 -12.64
C ALA A 93 -8.03 -6.98 -11.58
N GLY A 94 -7.02 -6.44 -10.88
CA GLY A 94 -6.33 -7.13 -9.79
C GLY A 94 -5.44 -8.31 -10.21
N LEU A 95 -5.07 -8.41 -11.49
CA LEU A 95 -4.26 -9.51 -11.99
C LEU A 95 -2.76 -9.28 -11.72
N LEU A 96 -2.17 -10.08 -10.83
CA LEU A 96 -0.75 -9.99 -10.49
C LEU A 96 0.02 -11.22 -10.99
N HIS A 97 1.06 -11.00 -11.80
CA HIS A 97 1.98 -12.05 -12.24
C HIS A 97 3.41 -11.51 -12.49
N PRO A 98 4.46 -12.33 -12.26
CA PRO A 98 5.85 -11.89 -12.42
C PRO A 98 6.34 -11.96 -13.87
N PHE A 99 5.52 -12.40 -14.83
CA PHE A 99 5.93 -12.67 -16.20
C PHE A 99 5.59 -11.53 -17.18
N SER A 100 6.36 -11.40 -18.25
CA SER A 100 6.03 -10.55 -19.39
C SER A 100 5.02 -11.25 -20.32
N PRO A 101 4.47 -10.55 -21.34
CA PRO A 101 3.64 -11.18 -22.36
C PRO A 101 4.34 -12.33 -23.11
N THR A 102 5.67 -12.33 -23.15
CA THR A 102 6.48 -13.38 -23.77
C THR A 102 6.87 -14.51 -22.81
N GLY A 103 6.35 -14.50 -21.57
CA GLY A 103 6.64 -15.52 -20.55
C GLY A 103 7.99 -15.37 -19.85
N LYS A 104 8.73 -14.28 -20.07
CA LYS A 104 9.99 -14.02 -19.35
C LYS A 104 9.70 -13.42 -17.99
N VAL A 105 10.50 -13.73 -16.98
CA VAL A 105 10.39 -13.06 -15.67
C VAL A 105 10.76 -11.58 -15.84
N LEU A 106 9.90 -10.71 -15.32
CA LEU A 106 10.15 -9.26 -15.28
C LEU A 106 11.30 -8.94 -14.33
N TRP A 107 11.91 -7.79 -14.50
CA TRP A 107 12.93 -7.32 -13.57
C TRP A 107 12.38 -7.27 -12.14
N LYS A 108 13.05 -7.98 -11.22
CA LYS A 108 12.60 -8.19 -9.83
C LYS A 108 11.18 -8.77 -9.70
N GLY A 109 10.70 -9.50 -10.72
CA GLY A 109 9.32 -9.97 -10.77
C GLY A 109 8.99 -10.96 -9.65
N GLU A 110 9.91 -11.88 -9.33
CA GLU A 110 9.71 -12.84 -8.24
C GLU A 110 9.73 -12.16 -6.86
N GLU A 111 10.66 -11.22 -6.65
CA GLU A 111 10.77 -10.45 -5.42
C GLU A 111 9.55 -9.54 -5.21
N ALA A 112 9.09 -8.88 -6.27
CA ALA A 112 7.89 -8.05 -6.23
C ALA A 112 6.63 -8.88 -5.94
N MET A 113 6.50 -10.06 -6.57
CA MET A 113 5.39 -10.98 -6.29
C MET A 113 5.40 -11.42 -4.82
N GLN A 114 6.58 -11.78 -4.30
CA GLN A 114 6.73 -12.20 -2.90
C GLN A 114 6.37 -11.07 -1.92
N ALA A 115 6.83 -9.84 -2.18
CA ALA A 115 6.50 -8.67 -1.36
C ALA A 115 4.98 -8.37 -1.38
N ALA A 116 4.34 -8.49 -2.54
CA ALA A 116 2.90 -8.32 -2.65
C ALA A 116 2.12 -9.39 -1.84
N LEU A 117 2.54 -10.66 -1.91
CA LEU A 117 1.92 -11.73 -1.12
C LEU A 117 2.08 -11.51 0.39
N GLN A 118 3.19 -10.93 0.82
CA GLN A 118 3.41 -10.57 2.23
C GLN A 118 2.49 -9.44 2.69
N LEU A 119 2.28 -8.43 1.84
CA LEU A 119 1.33 -7.36 2.11
C LEU A 119 -0.10 -7.89 2.24
N VAL A 120 -0.50 -8.79 1.33
CA VAL A 120 -1.82 -9.45 1.35
C VAL A 120 -1.98 -10.25 2.65
N ALA A 121 -0.98 -11.04 3.04
CA ALA A 121 -1.04 -11.81 4.28
C ALA A 121 -1.13 -10.90 5.53
N ALA A 122 -0.42 -9.76 5.53
CA ALA A 122 -0.53 -8.78 6.60
C ALA A 122 -1.92 -8.12 6.66
N ALA A 123 -2.51 -7.83 5.50
CA ALA A 123 -3.87 -7.30 5.39
C ALA A 123 -4.91 -8.32 5.88
N GLU A 124 -4.82 -9.59 5.46
CA GLU A 124 -5.68 -10.69 5.94
C GLU A 124 -5.58 -10.86 7.46
N ALA A 125 -4.37 -10.81 8.02
CA ALA A 125 -4.15 -10.89 9.46
C ALA A 125 -4.70 -9.67 10.23
N ALA A 126 -4.66 -8.47 9.63
CA ALA A 126 -5.28 -7.28 10.21
C ALA A 126 -6.81 -7.35 10.17
N ALA A 127 -7.38 -7.76 9.04
CA ALA A 127 -8.83 -7.94 8.87
C ALA A 127 -9.38 -8.97 9.86
N SER A 128 -8.68 -10.11 10.01
CA SER A 128 -9.03 -11.17 10.96
C SER A 128 -9.10 -10.64 12.40
N ARG A 129 -8.13 -9.79 12.80
CA ARG A 129 -8.14 -9.15 14.13
C ARG A 129 -9.27 -8.14 14.30
N ALA A 130 -9.71 -7.52 13.21
CA ALA A 130 -10.84 -6.59 13.20
C ALA A 130 -12.20 -7.31 13.07
N GLY A 131 -12.23 -8.65 13.05
CA GLY A 131 -13.47 -9.43 12.91
C GLY A 131 -14.03 -9.48 11.49
N CYS A 132 -13.27 -9.04 10.48
CA CYS A 132 -13.62 -9.12 9.07
C CYS A 132 -12.90 -10.34 8.46
N GLN A 133 -13.66 -11.29 7.89
CA GLN A 133 -13.11 -12.49 7.23
C GLN A 133 -13.20 -12.41 5.70
N ASP A 134 -13.04 -11.22 5.13
CA ASP A 134 -13.11 -11.06 3.68
C ASP A 134 -11.84 -11.60 3.00
N LEU A 135 -12.04 -12.43 1.97
CA LEU A 135 -10.97 -12.92 1.11
C LEU A 135 -10.59 -11.83 0.11
N PHE A 136 -9.41 -11.24 0.29
CA PHE A 136 -8.93 -10.16 -0.58
C PHE A 136 -8.35 -10.66 -1.90
N VAL A 137 -7.81 -11.89 -1.94
CA VAL A 137 -7.03 -12.39 -3.09
C VAL A 137 -7.34 -13.85 -3.42
N TRP A 138 -7.60 -14.09 -4.71
CA TRP A 138 -7.71 -15.43 -5.28
C TRP A 138 -6.32 -15.94 -5.66
N ARG A 139 -5.91 -17.07 -5.07
CA ARG A 139 -4.57 -17.67 -5.22
C ARG A 139 -4.50 -18.73 -6.33
N GLN A 140 -5.38 -18.63 -7.34
CA GLN A 140 -5.39 -19.59 -8.45
C GLN A 140 -4.15 -19.40 -9.33
N SER A 141 -3.65 -20.51 -9.88
CA SER A 141 -2.57 -20.46 -10.86
C SER A 141 -3.08 -19.87 -12.17
N MET A 142 -2.21 -19.14 -12.86
CA MET A 142 -2.47 -18.64 -14.21
C MET A 142 -1.86 -19.59 -15.23
N VAL A 143 -2.66 -19.99 -16.20
CA VAL A 143 -2.19 -20.74 -17.37
C VAL A 143 -2.27 -19.83 -18.59
N ARG A 144 -1.14 -19.61 -19.26
CA ARG A 144 -1.08 -18.91 -20.54
C ARG A 144 -1.03 -19.93 -21.67
N LEU A 145 -2.07 -19.95 -22.51
CA LEU A 145 -2.14 -20.81 -23.68
C LEU A 145 -1.39 -20.16 -24.86
N ALA A 146 -0.61 -20.94 -25.59
CA ALA A 146 0.01 -20.48 -26.83
C ALA A 146 -1.03 -20.54 -27.96
N ALA A 147 -1.34 -19.39 -28.57
CA ALA A 147 -2.24 -19.33 -29.72
C ALA A 147 -1.54 -19.70 -31.03
N THR A 148 -0.19 -19.67 -31.06
CA THR A 148 0.61 -19.93 -32.26
C THR A 148 1.84 -20.80 -31.95
N ALA A 149 2.32 -21.54 -32.94
CA ALA A 149 3.56 -22.33 -32.83
C ALA A 149 4.78 -21.46 -32.49
N LYS A 150 4.81 -20.19 -32.94
CA LYS A 150 5.85 -19.23 -32.59
C LYS A 150 5.84 -18.91 -31.09
N GLN A 151 4.66 -18.66 -30.52
CA GLN A 151 4.51 -18.42 -29.09
C GLN A 151 4.87 -19.65 -28.26
N SER A 152 4.47 -20.85 -28.71
CA SER A 152 4.86 -22.10 -28.05
C SER A 152 6.38 -22.21 -27.91
N ARG A 153 7.12 -21.98 -29.01
CA ARG A 153 8.60 -21.98 -28.99
C ARG A 153 9.18 -20.87 -28.11
N GLN A 154 8.53 -19.71 -28.03
CA GLN A 154 8.96 -18.63 -27.14
C GLN A 154 8.79 -19.00 -25.67
N PHE A 155 7.64 -19.55 -25.29
CA PHE A 155 7.39 -20.00 -23.92
C PHE A 155 8.31 -21.16 -23.51
N GLU A 156 8.57 -22.09 -24.42
CA GLU A 156 9.53 -23.19 -24.17
C GLU A 156 10.94 -22.64 -23.89
N LYS A 157 11.41 -21.69 -24.71
CA LYS A 157 12.71 -21.02 -24.49
C LYS A 157 12.75 -20.27 -23.16
N ALA A 158 11.69 -19.52 -22.84
CA ALA A 158 11.60 -18.78 -21.59
C ALA A 158 11.59 -19.71 -20.36
N CYS A 159 10.92 -20.87 -20.46
CA CYS A 159 10.90 -21.89 -19.41
C CYS A 159 12.30 -22.46 -19.15
N LYS A 160 13.01 -22.87 -20.21
CA LYS A 160 14.40 -23.36 -20.12
C LYS A 160 15.34 -22.31 -19.49
N GLN A 161 15.21 -21.05 -19.90
CA GLN A 161 16.00 -19.94 -19.32
C GLN A 161 15.71 -19.74 -17.83
N LEU A 162 14.44 -19.77 -17.43
CA LEU A 162 14.06 -19.62 -16.03
C LEU A 162 14.58 -20.76 -15.16
N GLN A 163 14.50 -21.99 -15.65
CA GLN A 163 15.06 -23.16 -14.95
C GLN A 163 16.57 -23.03 -14.75
N GLN A 164 17.31 -22.61 -15.78
CA GLN A 164 18.75 -22.36 -15.70
C GLN A 164 19.07 -21.25 -14.70
N GLN A 165 18.33 -20.13 -14.71
CA GLN A 165 18.52 -19.03 -13.75
C GLN A 165 18.28 -19.49 -12.31
N ARG A 166 17.23 -20.28 -12.07
CA ARG A 166 16.94 -20.84 -10.75
C ARG A 166 18.01 -21.83 -10.29
N GLN A 167 18.53 -22.67 -11.18
CA GLN A 167 19.63 -23.59 -10.89
C GLN A 167 20.93 -22.83 -10.58
N ALA A 168 21.27 -21.82 -11.38
CA ALA A 168 22.45 -20.97 -11.15
C ALA A 168 22.34 -20.14 -9.85
N GLY A 169 21.14 -19.65 -9.52
CA GLY A 169 20.88 -18.98 -8.25
C GLY A 169 20.91 -19.93 -7.04
N ALA A 170 20.57 -21.20 -7.24
CA ALA A 170 20.64 -22.23 -6.20
C ALA A 170 22.08 -22.71 -5.93
N THR A 171 22.97 -22.69 -6.93
CA THR A 171 24.38 -23.08 -6.77
C THR A 171 25.27 -21.98 -6.17
N CYS A 172 24.81 -20.72 -6.11
CA CYS A 172 25.45 -19.63 -5.35
C CYS A 172 25.22 -19.72 -3.82
N ARG A 173 25.34 -20.91 -3.21
CA ARG A 173 25.43 -21.08 -1.75
C ARG A 173 26.70 -21.82 -1.34
N VAL A 174 27.85 -21.19 -1.57
CA VAL A 174 29.02 -21.39 -0.70
C VAL A 174 29.66 -20.01 -0.52
N GLY A 175 29.38 -19.36 0.63
CA GLY A 175 30.08 -18.14 1.06
C GLY A 175 29.42 -16.81 0.70
N GLY A 176 28.46 -16.36 1.53
CA GLY A 176 28.13 -14.94 1.63
C GLY A 176 26.64 -14.59 1.56
N LYS A 177 25.99 -14.55 2.73
CA LYS A 177 24.73 -13.84 3.05
C LYS A 177 23.61 -13.90 2.01
N CYS A 178 22.84 -15.00 2.06
CA CYS A 178 21.45 -14.99 1.60
C CYS A 178 20.64 -14.14 2.58
N SER A 179 20.47 -12.85 2.32
CA SER A 179 19.54 -12.02 3.09
C SER A 179 18.12 -12.44 2.71
N ARG A 180 17.61 -13.51 3.34
CA ARG A 180 16.17 -13.62 3.55
C ARG A 180 15.75 -12.32 4.20
N ILE A 181 14.93 -11.53 3.52
CA ILE A 181 14.22 -10.42 4.16
C ILE A 181 13.23 -11.08 5.11
N ALA A 182 13.69 -11.34 6.33
CA ALA A 182 12.85 -11.73 7.44
C ALA A 182 12.19 -10.45 7.94
N TYR A 183 10.89 -10.32 7.69
CA TYR A 183 10.12 -9.17 8.15
C TYR A 183 9.93 -9.30 9.66
N PRO A 184 10.30 -8.28 10.45
CA PRO A 184 10.13 -8.32 11.89
C PRO A 184 8.64 -8.36 12.26
N ARG A 185 8.33 -9.08 13.35
CA ARG A 185 7.01 -9.07 13.99
C ARG A 185 6.86 -7.76 14.76
N TRP A 186 5.84 -6.97 14.42
CA TRP A 186 5.63 -5.61 14.94
C TRP A 186 5.30 -5.58 16.44
N PRO A 187 6.09 -4.89 17.30
CA PRO A 187 5.77 -4.76 18.73
C PRO A 187 4.79 -3.63 19.05
N CYS A 188 4.65 -2.61 18.19
CA CYS A 188 3.79 -1.45 18.42
C CYS A 188 3.24 -0.92 17.08
N ALA A 189 1.96 -0.54 17.04
CA ALA A 189 1.31 -0.07 15.82
C ALA A 189 1.78 1.36 15.46
N PRO A 190 2.38 1.59 14.28
CA PRO A 190 2.59 2.95 13.78
C PRO A 190 1.25 3.63 13.53
N SER A 191 1.16 4.94 13.81
CA SER A 191 -0.03 5.73 13.52
C SER A 191 -0.06 6.14 12.06
N ILE A 192 -0.98 5.56 11.28
CA ILE A 192 -1.29 5.99 9.91
C ILE A 192 -2.54 6.86 9.98
N GLN A 193 -2.45 8.06 9.41
CA GLN A 193 -3.62 8.90 9.20
C GLN A 193 -3.91 9.01 7.70
N VAL A 194 -5.13 8.67 7.32
CA VAL A 194 -5.61 8.82 5.94
C VAL A 194 -6.44 10.09 5.88
N HIS A 195 -6.07 10.99 4.98
CA HIS A 195 -6.75 12.26 4.75
C HIS A 195 -7.41 12.22 3.38
N GLN A 196 -8.74 12.30 3.37
CA GLN A 196 -9.51 12.65 2.18
C GLN A 196 -9.72 14.16 2.19
N GLY A 197 -9.17 14.85 1.21
CA GLY A 197 -9.31 16.29 1.09
C GLY A 197 -9.50 16.67 -0.36
N CYS A 198 -10.59 17.38 -0.65
CA CYS A 198 -10.69 18.21 -1.83
C CYS A 198 -9.64 19.32 -1.66
N LEU A 199 -8.53 19.24 -2.38
CA LEU A 199 -7.66 20.40 -2.56
C LEU A 199 -8.48 21.41 -3.37
N GLY A 200 -9.20 22.29 -2.67
CA GLY A 200 -9.93 23.39 -3.29
C GLY A 200 -8.95 24.25 -4.06
N GLY A 201 -9.08 24.22 -5.39
CA GLY A 201 -8.53 25.26 -6.25
C GLY A 201 -9.60 26.33 -6.41
N ASP A 202 -9.29 27.53 -5.95
CA ASP A 202 -9.97 28.76 -6.33
C ASP A 202 -9.72 29.08 -7.82
#